data_AF-A0A3D2QC39-F1
#
_entry.id   AF-A0A3D2QC39-F1
#
_cell.length_a   1.000
_cell.length_b   1.000
_cell.length_c   1.000
_cell.angle_alpha   90.00
_cell.angle_beta   90.00
_cell.angle_gamma   90.00
#
_symmetry.space_group_name_H-M   'P 1'
#
loop_
_entity.id
_entity.type
_entity.pdbx_description
1 polymer ?
#
loop_
_entity_poly.entity_id
_entity_poly.type
_entity_poly.pdbx_seq_one_letter_code
_entity_poly.pdbx_strand_id
1 'polypeptide(L)' 'MNEYQLPEPTAIEKKMIKSLKGIANDEKFVFGIRATLETDELRQEMADAIADGDVRTEEDAIYYALQLDEEGIHHGLR' A
#
# COMPACT_ATOMS: atom_id res chain seq x y z
N MET A 1 -8.81 -23.96 -6.59
CA MET A 1 -8.50 -22.91 -5.61
C MET A 1 -8.81 -21.62 -6.31
N ASN A 2 -9.76 -20.81 -5.81
CA ASN A 2 -9.99 -19.50 -6.41
C ASN A 2 -8.75 -18.65 -6.14
N GLU A 3 -7.93 -18.48 -7.16
CA GLU A 3 -6.78 -17.59 -7.16
C GLU A 3 -7.34 -16.17 -7.00
N TYR A 4 -7.31 -15.64 -5.77
CA TYR A 4 -7.58 -14.24 -5.51
C TYR A 4 -6.44 -13.41 -6.11
N GLN A 5 -6.43 -13.31 -7.43
CA GLN A 5 -5.58 -12.37 -8.14
C GLN A 5 -6.18 -10.98 -7.94
N LEU A 6 -5.40 -10.08 -7.35
CA LEU A 6 -5.75 -8.67 -7.29
C LEU A 6 -5.92 -8.15 -8.73
N PRO A 7 -6.85 -7.19 -8.97
CA PRO A 7 -7.02 -6.62 -10.29
C PRO A 7 -5.73 -6.02 -10.84
N GLU A 8 -5.71 -5.79 -12.15
CA GLU A 8 -4.62 -5.09 -12.82
C GLU A 8 -4.37 -3.74 -12.13
N PRO A 9 -3.13 -3.45 -11.71
CA PRO A 9 -2.89 -2.29 -10.88
C PRO A 9 -3.07 -0.99 -11.66
N THR A 10 -3.68 -0.01 -10.99
CA THR A 10 -3.86 1.35 -11.53
C THR A 10 -2.51 2.03 -11.74
N ALA A 11 -2.49 3.19 -12.41
CA ALA A 11 -1.26 3.96 -12.56
C ALA A 11 -0.68 4.40 -11.21
N ILE A 12 -1.54 4.68 -10.22
CA ILE A 12 -1.15 5.07 -8.86
C ILE A 12 -0.63 3.85 -8.10
N GLU A 13 -1.35 2.73 -8.15
CA GLU A 13 -0.92 1.49 -7.52
C GLU A 13 0.44 1.00 -8.08
N LYS A 14 0.69 1.16 -9.39
CA LYS A 14 2.00 0.87 -10.01
C LYS A 14 3.13 1.72 -9.43
N LYS A 15 2.87 3.00 -9.10
CA LYS A 15 3.87 3.86 -8.44
C LYS A 15 4.14 3.36 -7.03
N MET A 16 3.10 3.09 -6.25
CA MET A 16 3.22 2.52 -4.91
C MET A 16 4.01 1.21 -4.92
N ILE A 17 3.66 0.25 -5.81
CA ILE A 17 4.38 -1.02 -5.96
C ILE A 17 5.86 -0.78 -6.26
N LYS A 18 6.18 0.18 -7.14
CA LYS A 18 7.57 0.51 -7.46
C LYS A 18 8.32 1.04 -6.24
N SER A 19 7.69 1.91 -5.44
CA SER A 19 8.27 2.42 -4.19
C SER A 19 8.50 1.31 -3.16
N LEU A 20 7.50 0.45 -2.94
CA LEU A 20 7.58 -0.70 -2.03
C LEU A 20 8.69 -1.68 -2.43
N LYS A 21 8.83 -1.96 -3.73
CA LYS A 21 9.94 -2.78 -4.25
C LYS A 21 11.31 -2.16 -4.05
N GLY A 22 11.37 -0.83 -3.86
CA GLY A 22 12.59 -0.12 -3.47
C GLY A 22 12.99 -0.36 -2.02
N ILE A 23 12.02 -0.65 -1.14
CA ILE A 23 12.25 -1.04 0.27
C ILE A 23 12.64 -2.51 0.34
N ALA A 24 11.81 -3.38 -0.23
CA ALA A 24 12.02 -4.82 -0.24
C ALA A 24 11.47 -5.47 -1.51
N ASN A 25 12.30 -6.30 -2.14
CA ASN A 25 11.88 -7.08 -3.31
C ASN A 25 11.22 -8.41 -2.90
N ASP A 26 10.20 -8.33 -2.04
CA ASP A 26 9.39 -9.47 -1.59
C ASP A 26 7.95 -9.35 -2.13
N GLU A 27 7.52 -10.34 -2.90
CA GLU A 27 6.20 -10.36 -3.52
C GLU A 27 5.05 -10.51 -2.52
N LYS A 28 5.25 -11.21 -1.39
CA LYS A 28 4.23 -11.37 -0.34
C LYS A 28 4.03 -10.07 0.41
N PHE A 29 5.12 -9.36 0.70
CA PHE A 29 5.08 -8.03 1.29
C PHE A 29 4.28 -7.07 0.38
N VAL A 30 4.67 -6.97 -0.89
CA VAL A 30 3.97 -6.11 -1.86
C VAL A 30 2.50 -6.52 -2.00
N PHE A 31 2.19 -7.82 -2.07
CA PHE A 31 0.82 -8.31 -2.12
C PHE A 31 0.01 -7.90 -0.89
N GLY A 32 0.58 -8.03 0.31
CA GLY A 32 -0.06 -7.63 1.56
C GLY A 32 -0.47 -6.16 1.54
N ILE A 33 0.46 -5.27 1.20
CA ILE A 33 0.16 -3.83 1.13
C ILE A 33 -0.90 -3.51 0.07
N ARG A 34 -0.84 -4.16 -1.11
CA ARG A 34 -1.87 -3.97 -2.14
C ARG A 34 -3.26 -4.44 -1.70
N ALA A 35 -3.32 -5.51 -0.91
CA ALA A 35 -4.58 -6.04 -0.39
C ALA A 35 -5.16 -5.17 0.73
N THR A 36 -4.31 -4.49 1.50
CA THR A 36 -4.73 -3.55 2.56
C THR A 36 -5.21 -2.21 1.99
N LEU A 37 -4.51 -1.65 1.00
CA LEU A 37 -4.81 -0.31 0.48
C LEU A 37 -5.74 -0.40 -0.75
N GLU A 38 -7.04 -0.39 -0.49
CA GLU A 38 -8.06 -0.64 -1.52
C GLU A 38 -8.31 0.53 -2.48
N THR A 39 -8.04 1.78 -2.06
CA THR A 39 -8.31 2.99 -2.86
C THR A 39 -7.03 3.62 -3.39
N ASP A 40 -7.14 4.34 -4.52
CA ASP A 40 -6.03 5.08 -5.10
C ASP A 40 -5.56 6.25 -4.21
N GLU A 41 -6.43 6.79 -3.35
CA GLU A 41 -6.05 7.83 -2.38
C GLU A 41 -5.07 7.26 -1.33
N LEU A 42 -5.40 6.13 -0.71
CA LEU A 42 -4.54 5.47 0.28
C LEU A 42 -3.23 5.00 -0.35
N ARG A 43 -3.27 4.50 -1.59
CA ARG A 43 -2.07 4.08 -2.33
C ARG A 43 -1.16 5.26 -2.66
N GLN A 44 -1.73 6.42 -2.97
CA GLN A 44 -0.97 7.64 -3.23
C GLN A 44 -0.30 8.12 -1.94
N GLU A 45 -1.01 8.11 -0.83
CA GLU A 45 -0.48 8.49 0.48
C GLU A 45 0.69 7.59 0.92
N MET A 46 0.57 6.26 0.77
CA MET A 46 1.67 5.33 0.98
C MET A 46 2.88 5.65 0.08
N ALA A 47 2.64 5.91 -1.21
CA ALA A 47 3.73 6.21 -2.14
C ALA A 47 4.47 7.51 -1.77
N ASP A 48 3.74 8.52 -1.30
CA ASP A 48 4.29 9.80 -0.88
C ASP A 48 5.08 9.67 0.43
N ALA A 49 4.56 8.94 1.42
CA ALA A 49 5.28 8.68 2.67
C ALA A 49 6.61 7.92 2.46
N ILE A 50 6.67 7.01 1.48
CA ILE A 50 7.93 6.36 1.09
C ILE A 50 8.87 7.37 0.40
N ALA A 51 8.35 8.23 -0.47
CA ALA A 51 9.14 9.21 -1.21
C ALA A 51 9.75 10.29 -0.30
N ASP A 52 8.99 10.75 0.70
CA ASP A 52 9.42 11.72 1.71
C ASP A 52 10.37 11.08 2.75
N GLY A 53 10.44 9.75 2.75
CA GLY A 53 11.31 8.97 3.62
C GLY A 53 10.77 8.84 5.04
N ASP A 54 9.46 8.96 5.22
CA ASP A 54 8.78 8.63 6.49
C ASP A 54 8.61 7.12 6.64
N VAL A 55 8.42 6.40 5.53
CA VAL A 55 8.40 4.93 5.46
C VAL A 55 9.68 4.44 4.81
N ARG A 56 10.52 3.70 5.54
CA ARG A 56 11.86 3.25 5.07
C ARG A 56 12.06 1.75 5.10
N THR A 57 11.35 1.05 5.96
CA THR A 57 11.50 -0.38 6.19
C THR A 57 10.20 -1.13 5.87
N GLU A 58 10.29 -2.45 5.74
CA GLU A 58 9.10 -3.30 5.57
C GLU A 58 8.12 -3.13 6.74
N GLU A 59 8.65 -3.04 7.96
CA GLU A 59 7.87 -2.87 9.19
C GLU A 59 7.12 -1.53 9.20
N ASP A 60 7.80 -0.44 8.84
CA ASP A 60 7.17 0.89 8.70
C ASP A 60 6.01 0.83 7.69
N ALA A 61 6.24 0.20 6.53
CA ALA A 61 5.24 0.12 5.48
C ALA A 61 4.02 -0.71 5.90
N ILE A 62 4.23 -1.81 6.63
CA ILE A 62 3.14 -2.62 7.18
C ILE A 62 2.32 -1.82 8.18
N TYR A 63 2.97 -1.20 9.17
CA TYR A 63 2.26 -0.44 10.19
C TYR A 63 1.54 0.78 9.61
N TYR A 64 2.18 1.48 8.67
CA TYR A 64 1.57 2.63 8.02
C TYR A 64 0.38 2.22 7.15
N ALA A 65 0.46 1.09 6.42
CA ALA A 65 -0.68 0.59 5.65
C ALA A 65 -1.89 0.25 6.54
N LEU A 66 -1.66 -0.36 7.70
CA LEU A 66 -2.72 -0.67 8.67
C LEU A 66 -3.34 0.62 9.23
N GLN A 67 -2.52 1.62 9.57
CA GLN A 67 -3.01 2.92 10.02
C GLN A 67 -3.87 3.61 8.94
N LEU A 68 -3.41 3.62 7.69
CA LEU A 68 -4.16 4.20 6.56
C LEU A 68 -5.50 3.49 6.33
N ASP A 69 -5.54 2.17 6.44
CA ASP A 69 -6.78 1.41 6.33
C ASP A 69 -7.75 1.74 7.48
N GLU A 70 -7.26 1.77 8.73
CA GLU A 70 -8.06 2.15 9.90
C GLU A 70 -8.61 3.59 9.79
N GLU A 71 -7.77 4.56 9.43
CA GLU A 71 -8.17 5.96 9.27
C GLU A 71 -9.08 6.17 8.05
N GLY A 72 -8.82 5.47 6.95
CA GLY A 72 -9.64 5.48 5.74
C GLY A 72 -11.07 4.98 5.97
N ILE A 73 -11.24 3.96 6.82
CA ILE A 73 -12.57 3.48 7.26
C ILE A 73 -13.31 4.56 8.05
N HIS A 74 -12.62 5.34 8.88
CA HIS A 74 -13.23 6.39 9.69
C HIS A 74 -13.68 7.62 8.87
N HIS A 75 -13.04 7.89 7.73
CA HIS A 75 -13.45 8.96 6.82
C HIS A 75 -14.66 8.61 5.93
N GLY A 76 -14.99 7.33 5.75
CA GLY A 76 -16.15 6.88 4.95
C GLY A 76 -17.51 6.88 5.68
N LEU A 77 -17.53 7.12 7.00
CA LEU A 77 -18.74 7.06 7.85
C LEU A 77 -19.23 8.44 8.34
N ARG A 78 -18.81 9.54 7.71
CA ARG A 78 -19.23 10.90 8.12
C ARG A 78 -20.04 11.63 7.08
#